data_AF-E3S086-F1
#
_entry.id   AF-E3S086-F1
#
_cell.length_a   1.000
_cell.length_b   1.000
_cell.length_c   1.000
_cell.angle_alpha   90.00
_cell.angle_beta   90.00
_cell.angle_gamma   90.00
#
_symmetry.space_group_name_H-M   'P 1'
#
loop_
_entity.id
_entity.type
_entity.pdbx_description
1 polymer ?
#
loop_
_entity_poly.entity_id
_entity_poly.type
_entity_poly.pdbx_seq_one_letter_code
_entity_poly.pdbx_strand_id
1 'polypeptide(L)'
;TDGLINIFDTTQADEDDALYQVINHGSAIAHAGFMYPSTDIYAIGTDETVSFHALQSQEEEVEEPSPRVWGDVREGVGCDEAKLSLIPITKGPNGPLDYSLDAASGIQMDGAHGEEIVRDFFTDVHTQVTYTVGEDGMIRAWKNRAAGDEGSGKRRGKEKKDKEKARFKPY
;
A
#
# COMPACT_ATOMS: atom_id res chain seq x y z
N THR A 1 -12.31 -6.78 16.18
CA THR A 1 -11.42 -7.93 16.41
C THR A 1 -10.73 -7.71 17.75
N ASP A 2 -10.08 -8.72 18.31
CA ASP A 2 -9.43 -8.72 19.65
C ASP A 2 -8.00 -8.13 19.65
N GLY A 3 -7.46 -7.78 18.48
CA GLY A 3 -6.14 -7.18 18.32
C GLY A 3 -4.98 -8.18 18.34
N LEU A 4 -5.30 -9.47 18.22
CA LEU A 4 -4.30 -10.54 18.16
C LEU A 4 -3.97 -10.90 16.71
N ILE A 5 -2.70 -11.24 16.48
CA ILE A 5 -2.20 -11.81 15.23
C ILE A 5 -1.52 -13.13 15.59
N ASN A 6 -2.02 -14.21 15.01
CA ASN A 6 -1.47 -15.55 15.22
C ASN A 6 -0.67 -15.96 13.97
N ILE A 7 0.56 -16.38 14.19
CA ILE A 7 1.42 -16.99 13.17
C ILE A 7 1.31 -18.50 13.31
N PHE A 8 1.06 -19.18 12.20
CA PHE A 8 0.95 -20.63 12.16
C PHE A 8 2.01 -21.24 11.25
N ASP A 9 2.67 -22.29 11.72
CA ASP A 9 3.52 -23.15 10.91
C ASP A 9 2.68 -24.21 10.19
N THR A 10 2.46 -23.99 8.90
CA THR A 10 1.65 -24.87 8.05
C THR A 10 2.29 -26.25 7.76
N THR A 11 3.51 -26.50 8.24
CA THR A 11 4.13 -27.83 8.16
C THR A 11 3.60 -28.80 9.21
N GLN A 12 2.99 -28.27 10.28
CA GLN A 12 2.33 -29.07 11.32
C GLN A 12 0.89 -29.39 10.90
N ALA A 13 0.46 -30.63 11.15
CA ALA A 13 -0.87 -31.11 10.76
C ALA A 13 -1.96 -30.81 11.80
N ASP A 14 -1.57 -30.68 13.07
CA ASP A 14 -2.45 -30.34 14.18
C ASP A 14 -2.46 -28.81 14.40
N GLU A 15 -3.63 -28.23 14.64
CA GLU A 15 -3.80 -26.78 14.78
C GLU A 15 -3.11 -26.24 16.04
N ASP A 16 -3.18 -26.99 17.15
CA ASP A 16 -2.60 -26.58 18.42
C ASP A 16 -1.06 -26.57 18.33
N ASP A 17 -0.50 -27.54 17.62
CA ASP A 17 0.94 -27.62 17.33
C ASP A 17 1.40 -26.62 16.26
N ALA A 18 0.48 -26.18 15.39
CA ALA A 18 0.78 -25.22 14.34
C ALA A 18 0.93 -23.79 14.87
N LEU A 19 0.38 -23.46 16.05
CA LEU A 19 0.47 -22.11 16.61
C LEU A 19 1.92 -21.76 16.97
N TYR A 20 2.55 -20.92 16.15
CA TYR A 20 3.95 -20.56 16.27
C TYR A 20 4.20 -19.35 17.17
N GLN A 21 3.40 -18.28 16.99
CA GLN A 21 3.59 -17.02 17.71
C GLN A 21 2.27 -16.28 17.82
N VAL A 22 2.02 -15.66 18.97
CA VAL A 22 0.88 -14.75 19.20
C VAL A 22 1.42 -13.35 19.44
N ILE A 23 0.95 -12.41 18.64
CA ILE A 23 1.31 -10.99 18.73
C ILE A 23 0.08 -10.21 19.18
N ASN A 24 0.27 -9.30 20.14
CA ASN A 24 -0.77 -8.38 20.57
C ASN A 24 -0.43 -6.95 20.09
N HIS A 25 -1.25 -6.44 19.18
CA HIS A 25 -1.10 -5.07 18.66
C HIS A 25 -1.66 -4.00 19.61
N GLY A 26 -2.61 -4.39 20.48
CA GLY A 26 -3.27 -3.49 21.43
C GLY A 26 -4.53 -2.79 20.90
N SER A 27 -4.84 -2.91 19.61
CA SER A 27 -6.08 -2.41 18.99
C SER A 27 -6.60 -3.39 17.93
N ALA A 28 -7.86 -3.21 17.51
CA ALA A 28 -8.47 -4.06 16.50
C ALA A 28 -7.68 -3.98 15.18
N ILE A 29 -7.27 -5.13 14.64
CA ILE A 29 -6.50 -5.21 13.39
C ILE A 29 -7.38 -4.83 12.19
N ALA A 30 -6.92 -3.87 11.39
CA ALA A 30 -7.43 -3.56 10.06
C ALA A 30 -6.65 -4.33 8.99
N HIS A 31 -5.32 -4.38 9.10
CA HIS A 31 -4.47 -5.12 8.18
C HIS A 31 -3.20 -5.62 8.86
N ALA A 32 -2.67 -6.76 8.41
CA ALA A 32 -1.41 -7.31 8.89
C ALA A 32 -0.78 -8.19 7.81
N GLY A 33 0.53 -8.33 7.85
CA GLY A 33 1.25 -9.18 6.90
C GLY A 33 2.74 -9.19 7.15
N PHE A 34 3.47 -9.83 6.23
CA PHE A 34 4.93 -9.91 6.27
C PHE A 34 5.58 -8.79 5.45
N MET A 35 6.69 -8.26 5.97
CA MET A 35 7.53 -7.26 5.33
C MET A 35 8.55 -7.91 4.40
N TYR A 36 8.32 -7.84 3.08
CA TYR A 36 9.30 -8.31 2.09
C TYR A 36 10.59 -7.46 2.11
N PRO A 37 11.79 -8.07 1.94
CA PRO A 37 12.07 -9.50 1.72
C PRO A 37 12.24 -10.32 3.01
N SER A 38 12.06 -9.71 4.18
CA SER A 38 12.15 -10.39 5.47
C SER A 38 10.87 -11.13 5.86
N THR A 39 10.89 -11.71 7.06
CA THR A 39 9.73 -12.32 7.72
C THR A 39 9.22 -11.48 8.89
N ASP A 40 9.64 -10.21 9.00
CA ASP A 40 9.09 -9.30 10.01
C ASP A 40 7.59 -9.09 9.73
N ILE A 41 6.81 -8.95 10.79
CA ILE A 41 5.36 -8.79 10.74
C ILE A 41 5.04 -7.32 10.95
N TYR A 42 4.19 -6.75 10.10
CA TYR A 42 3.57 -5.45 10.35
C TYR A 42 2.09 -5.64 10.75
N ALA A 43 1.61 -4.73 11.57
CA ALA A 43 0.22 -4.64 11.99
C ALA A 43 -0.26 -3.19 11.88
N ILE A 44 -1.45 -3.02 11.31
CA ILE A 44 -2.15 -1.75 11.19
C ILE A 44 -3.51 -1.90 11.88
N GLY A 45 -3.73 -1.08 12.90
CA GLY A 45 -4.98 -1.01 13.64
C GLY A 45 -6.06 -0.21 12.90
N THR A 46 -7.32 -0.42 13.28
CA THR A 46 -8.46 0.40 12.83
C THR A 46 -8.42 1.83 13.37
N ASP A 47 -7.59 2.07 14.37
CA ASP A 47 -7.27 3.38 14.96
C ASP A 47 -6.02 4.01 14.32
N GLU A 48 -5.62 3.51 13.16
CA GLU A 48 -4.47 3.97 12.38
C GLU A 48 -3.13 3.86 13.12
N THR A 49 -3.08 3.01 14.15
CA THR A 49 -1.83 2.67 14.82
C THR A 49 -1.03 1.65 14.01
N VAL A 50 0.30 1.79 13.98
CA VAL A 50 1.19 0.88 13.24
C VAL A 50 2.26 0.30 14.16
N SER A 51 2.54 -1.00 14.02
CA SER A 51 3.62 -1.68 14.75
C SER A 51 4.30 -2.76 13.91
N PHE A 52 5.57 -3.03 14.21
CA PHE A 52 6.39 -4.06 13.59
C PHE A 52 6.93 -5.01 14.65
N HIS A 53 6.96 -6.30 14.31
CA HIS A 53 7.37 -7.39 15.19
C HIS A 53 8.31 -8.31 14.41
N ALA A 54 9.35 -8.83 15.07
CA ALA A 54 10.15 -9.89 14.46
C ALA A 54 9.42 -11.23 14.59
N LEU A 55 9.63 -12.09 13.61
CA LEU A 55 9.29 -13.51 13.76
C LEU A 55 10.25 -14.10 14.79
N GLN A 56 9.70 -14.60 15.90
CA GLN A 56 10.51 -15.10 17.01
C GLN A 56 11.20 -16.41 16.65
N SER A 57 12.39 -16.66 17.19
CA SER A 57 13.05 -17.97 17.14
C SER A 57 12.37 -18.96 18.11
N GLN A 58 12.42 -20.25 17.80
CA GLN A 58 12.05 -21.30 18.77
C GLN A 58 13.20 -21.65 19.73
N GLU A 59 14.39 -21.11 19.52
CA GLU A 59 15.54 -21.34 20.39
C GLU A 59 15.45 -20.49 21.67
N GLU A 60 15.51 -21.12 22.85
CA GLU A 60 15.29 -20.44 24.15
C GLU A 60 16.37 -19.41 24.53
N GLU A 61 17.54 -19.42 23.88
CA GLU A 61 18.68 -18.55 24.23
C GLU A 61 18.86 -17.32 23.31
N VAL A 62 17.93 -17.08 22.39
CA VAL A 62 18.00 -15.93 21.47
C VAL A 62 17.28 -14.73 22.08
N GLU A 63 18.01 -13.62 22.28
CA GLU A 63 17.39 -12.36 22.68
C GLU A 63 16.58 -11.78 21.51
N GLU A 64 15.26 -11.82 21.67
CA GLU A 64 14.32 -11.32 20.66
C GLU A 64 14.24 -9.79 20.66
N PRO A 65 14.20 -9.14 19.49
CA PRO A 65 14.09 -7.69 19.44
C PRO A 65 12.73 -7.22 19.95
N SER A 66 12.74 -6.14 20.72
CA SER A 66 11.49 -5.48 21.14
C SER A 66 10.73 -4.96 19.93
N PRO A 67 9.38 -5.06 19.91
CA PRO A 67 8.56 -4.53 18.83
C PRO A 67 8.82 -3.03 18.58
N ARG A 68 8.79 -2.63 17.31
CA ARG A 68 8.81 -1.21 16.94
C ARG A 68 7.38 -0.71 16.78
N VAL A 69 6.92 0.08 17.73
CA VAL A 69 5.57 0.67 17.71
C VAL A 69 5.68 2.13 17.26
N TRP A 70 5.04 2.46 16.13
CA TRP A 70 4.90 3.85 15.70
C TRP A 70 3.70 4.53 16.37
N GLY A 71 2.70 3.77 16.80
CA GLY A 71 1.44 4.32 17.30
C GLY A 71 0.64 4.95 16.16
N ASP A 72 -0.24 5.89 16.48
CA ASP A 72 -1.08 6.61 15.51
C ASP A 72 -0.20 7.41 14.55
N VAL A 73 -0.27 7.08 13.25
CA VAL A 73 0.61 7.66 12.23
C VAL A 73 0.01 8.88 11.53
N ARG A 74 -1.24 9.28 11.81
CA ARG A 74 -1.96 10.31 11.04
C ARG A 74 -1.23 11.65 10.97
N GLU A 75 -0.69 12.09 12.09
CA GLU A 75 0.07 13.34 12.17
C GLU A 75 1.36 13.27 11.34
N GLY A 76 2.03 12.12 11.32
CA GLY A 76 3.31 11.91 10.63
C GLY A 76 3.18 11.73 9.11
N VAL A 77 2.05 11.21 8.62
CA VAL A 77 1.82 10.99 7.18
C VAL A 77 1.19 12.18 6.47
N GLY A 78 0.58 13.11 7.20
CA GLY A 78 0.00 14.33 6.63
C GLY A 78 -1.15 14.07 5.66
N CYS A 79 -2.10 13.18 6.03
CA CYS A 79 -3.26 12.89 5.21
C CYS A 79 -4.16 14.12 5.03
N ASP A 80 -4.39 14.48 3.76
CA ASP A 80 -5.39 15.44 3.31
C ASP A 80 -6.59 14.63 2.79
N GLU A 81 -7.82 14.93 3.24
CA GLU A 81 -9.01 14.10 3.01
C GLU A 81 -9.31 13.83 1.52
N ALA A 82 -8.80 14.66 0.61
CA ALA A 82 -9.01 14.53 -0.83
C ALA A 82 -7.83 13.86 -1.59
N LYS A 83 -6.78 13.39 -0.91
CA LYS A 83 -5.57 12.87 -1.55
C LYS A 83 -5.25 11.45 -1.13
N LEU A 84 -5.13 10.56 -2.11
CA LEU A 84 -4.52 9.25 -1.90
C LEU A 84 -3.00 9.37 -2.06
N SER A 85 -2.27 8.96 -1.02
CA SER A 85 -0.81 8.88 -1.03
C SER A 85 -0.37 7.43 -0.83
N LEU A 86 0.56 6.96 -1.65
CA LEU A 86 1.29 5.72 -1.40
C LEU A 86 2.67 6.06 -0.85
N ILE A 87 2.87 5.83 0.44
CA ILE A 87 4.11 6.14 1.14
C ILE A 87 4.89 4.83 1.33
N PRO A 88 6.10 4.70 0.76
CA PRO A 88 6.90 3.50 0.95
C PRO A 88 7.39 3.41 2.40
N ILE A 89 7.27 2.22 2.97
CA ILE A 89 7.96 1.85 4.21
C ILE A 89 9.29 1.20 3.83
N THR A 90 10.37 1.65 4.45
CA THR A 90 11.73 1.19 4.14
C THR A 90 12.43 0.64 5.38
N LYS A 91 13.30 -0.36 5.18
CA LYS A 91 14.14 -0.94 6.22
C LYS A 91 15.51 -0.26 6.22
N GLY A 92 15.85 0.38 7.32
CA GLY A 92 17.13 1.00 7.59
C GLY A 92 18.17 0.01 8.15
N PRO A 93 19.42 0.46 8.35
CA PRO A 93 20.52 -0.39 8.77
C PRO A 93 20.70 -0.48 10.30
N ASN A 94 19.91 0.24 11.11
CA ASN A 94 20.19 0.43 12.53
C ASN A 94 19.64 -0.69 13.45
N GLY A 95 19.16 -1.79 12.88
CA GLY A 95 18.68 -2.94 13.67
C GLY A 95 17.60 -3.76 12.96
N PRO A 96 17.13 -4.83 13.61
CA PRO A 96 16.23 -5.83 13.01
C PRO A 96 14.89 -5.25 12.58
N LEU A 97 14.33 -4.31 13.34
CA LEU A 97 13.05 -3.66 13.08
C LEU A 97 13.23 -2.17 12.73
N ASP A 98 14.33 -1.80 12.08
CA ASP A 98 14.60 -0.41 11.74
C ASP A 98 13.74 0.11 10.59
N TYR A 99 12.41 0.15 10.75
CA TYR A 99 11.50 0.65 9.74
C TYR A 99 11.32 2.15 9.84
N SER A 100 11.29 2.81 8.68
CA SER A 100 10.94 4.22 8.55
C SER A 100 9.96 4.43 7.40
N LEU A 101 9.21 5.52 7.48
CA LEU A 101 8.40 6.05 6.40
C LEU A 101 8.89 7.46 6.06
N ASP A 102 8.86 7.81 4.79
CA ASP A 102 9.14 9.18 4.33
C ASP A 102 7.95 9.68 3.51
N ALA A 103 7.07 10.45 4.16
CA ALA A 103 5.88 11.00 3.53
C ALA A 103 6.21 11.89 2.33
N ALA A 104 7.38 12.53 2.30
CA ALA A 104 7.80 13.38 1.18
C ALA A 104 8.17 12.56 -0.07
N SER A 105 8.57 11.29 0.10
CA SER A 105 8.80 10.35 -0.99
C SER A 105 7.53 9.68 -1.53
N GLY A 106 6.37 9.96 -0.90
CA GLY A 106 5.09 9.38 -1.25
C GLY A 106 4.63 9.74 -2.66
N ILE A 107 4.02 8.77 -3.34
CA ILE A 107 3.41 8.98 -4.66
C ILE A 107 1.99 9.49 -4.45
N GLN A 108 1.72 10.69 -4.97
CA GLN A 108 0.41 11.33 -4.90
C GLN A 108 -0.47 10.89 -6.07
N MET A 109 -1.72 10.53 -5.78
CA MET A 109 -2.76 10.21 -6.76
C MET A 109 -3.91 11.21 -6.63
N ASP A 110 -3.69 12.42 -7.15
CA ASP A 110 -4.66 13.52 -7.07
C ASP A 110 -6.00 13.14 -7.72
N GLY A 111 -7.09 13.32 -6.98
CA GLY A 111 -8.43 13.01 -7.44
C GLY A 111 -8.65 11.52 -7.71
N ALA A 112 -7.97 10.66 -6.96
CA ALA A 112 -7.97 9.21 -7.09
C ALA A 112 -9.36 8.66 -7.46
N HIS A 113 -10.31 8.69 -6.52
CA HIS A 113 -11.72 8.37 -6.77
C HIS A 113 -12.63 9.58 -6.49
N GLY A 114 -12.11 10.79 -6.70
CA GLY A 114 -12.84 12.03 -6.37
C GLY A 114 -12.98 12.21 -4.86
N GLU A 115 -14.23 12.35 -4.40
CA GLU A 115 -14.58 12.43 -2.96
C GLU A 115 -14.92 11.05 -2.36
N GLU A 116 -14.90 9.99 -3.17
CA GLU A 116 -15.23 8.63 -2.73
C GLU A 116 -14.01 7.91 -2.14
N ILE A 117 -14.28 7.02 -1.18
CA ILE A 117 -13.25 6.27 -0.47
C ILE A 117 -12.57 5.27 -1.41
N VAL A 118 -11.23 5.27 -1.39
CA VAL A 118 -10.41 4.22 -2.00
C VAL A 118 -10.41 3.02 -1.06
N ARG A 119 -10.90 1.87 -1.54
CA ARG A 119 -11.07 0.65 -0.74
C ARG A 119 -9.87 -0.27 -0.78
N ASP A 120 -9.17 -0.31 -1.91
CA ASP A 120 -7.98 -1.14 -2.07
C ASP A 120 -7.08 -0.61 -3.19
N PHE A 121 -5.83 -1.07 -3.20
CA PHE A 121 -4.88 -0.81 -4.26
C PHE A 121 -4.01 -2.04 -4.53
N PHE A 122 -3.51 -2.14 -5.76
CA PHE A 122 -2.59 -3.20 -6.16
C PHE A 122 -1.51 -2.62 -7.07
N THR A 123 -0.25 -2.83 -6.74
CA THR A 123 0.87 -2.42 -7.60
C THR A 123 1.45 -3.61 -8.34
N ASP A 124 1.32 -3.61 -9.67
CA ASP A 124 2.02 -4.55 -10.52
C ASP A 124 3.47 -4.10 -10.70
N VAL A 125 4.38 -4.80 -10.04
CA VAL A 125 5.82 -4.52 -10.09
C VAL A 125 6.43 -4.77 -11.47
N HIS A 126 5.82 -5.60 -12.34
CA HIS A 126 6.34 -5.86 -13.67
C HIS A 126 6.03 -4.71 -14.63
N THR A 127 4.81 -4.18 -14.57
CA THR A 127 4.39 -3.07 -15.45
C THR A 127 4.57 -1.68 -14.83
N GLN A 128 4.90 -1.62 -13.53
CA GLN A 128 5.00 -0.40 -12.75
C GLN A 128 3.71 0.44 -12.82
N VAL A 129 2.58 -0.26 -12.74
CA VAL A 129 1.23 0.32 -12.71
C VAL A 129 0.60 -0.02 -11.38
N THR A 130 0.13 1.01 -10.68
CA THR A 130 -0.73 0.84 -9.53
C THR A 130 -2.18 0.93 -9.96
N TYR A 131 -3.02 0.04 -9.46
CA TYR A 131 -4.46 0.03 -9.64
C TYR A 131 -5.12 0.42 -8.32
N THR A 132 -6.18 1.22 -8.39
CA THR A 132 -6.98 1.58 -7.23
C THR A 132 -8.45 1.25 -7.52
N VAL A 133 -9.17 0.83 -6.48
CA VAL A 133 -10.61 0.60 -6.53
C VAL A 133 -11.31 1.42 -5.45
N GLY A 134 -12.45 2.02 -5.77
CA GLY A 134 -13.16 2.92 -4.87
C GLY A 134 -14.66 2.64 -4.82
N GLU A 135 -15.34 3.33 -3.91
CA GLU A 135 -16.81 3.26 -3.75
C GLU A 135 -17.57 3.84 -4.94
N ASP A 136 -16.91 4.63 -5.78
CA ASP A 136 -17.42 5.10 -7.08
C ASP A 136 -17.67 3.96 -8.09
N GLY A 137 -17.32 2.72 -7.74
CA GLY A 137 -17.49 1.54 -8.59
C GLY A 137 -16.48 1.47 -9.74
N MET A 138 -15.43 2.29 -9.71
CA MET A 138 -14.42 2.35 -10.76
C MET A 138 -13.13 1.63 -10.36
N ILE A 139 -12.40 1.17 -11.38
CA ILE A 139 -10.99 0.77 -11.27
C ILE A 139 -10.18 1.79 -12.04
N ARG A 140 -9.11 2.31 -11.44
CA ARG A 140 -8.22 3.29 -12.06
C ARG A 140 -6.79 2.77 -12.08
N ALA A 141 -6.03 3.15 -13.09
CA ALA A 141 -4.65 2.72 -13.31
C ALA A 141 -3.71 3.92 -13.34
N TRP A 142 -2.63 3.83 -12.58
CA TRP A 142 -1.68 4.89 -12.30
C TRP A 142 -0.30 4.41 -12.72
N LYS A 143 0.24 4.98 -13.80
CA LYS A 143 1.61 4.68 -14.23
C LYS A 143 2.54 5.73 -13.66
N ASN A 144 3.47 5.28 -12.83
CA ASN A 144 4.44 6.19 -12.23
C ASN A 144 5.46 6.61 -13.31
N ARG A 145 5.40 7.89 -13.72
CA ARG A 145 6.38 8.44 -14.65
C ARG A 145 7.64 8.73 -13.85
N ALA A 146 8.60 7.80 -13.87
CA ALA A 146 9.93 8.09 -13.35
C ALA A 146 10.46 9.38 -14.01
N ALA A 147 11.08 10.26 -13.21
CA ALA A 147 11.77 11.45 -13.67
C ALA A 147 12.88 11.02 -14.64
N GLY A 148 12.59 11.07 -15.94
CA GLY A 148 13.41 10.49 -17.00
C GLY A 148 12.67 10.29 -18.32
N ASP A 149 11.34 10.29 -18.31
CA ASP A 149 10.55 10.37 -19.54
C ASP A 149 10.37 11.86 -19.95
N GLU A 150 11.44 12.50 -20.43
CA GLU A 150 11.31 13.62 -21.38
C GLU A 150 10.84 13.09 -22.75
N GLY A 151 9.68 12.44 -22.75
CA GLY A 151 8.92 12.10 -23.93
C GLY A 151 8.23 13.36 -24.43
N SER A 152 8.86 14.01 -25.41
CA SER A 152 8.36 15.13 -26.21
C SER A 152 6.99 14.84 -26.86
N GLY A 153 5.93 14.92 -26.07
CA GLY A 153 4.55 14.80 -26.52
C GLY A 153 3.97 16.17 -26.86
N LYS A 154 4.39 16.79 -27.97
CA LYS A 154 3.63 17.89 -28.59
C LYS A 154 2.23 17.34 -28.92
N ARG A 155 1.23 17.63 -28.07
CA ARG A 155 -0.19 17.50 -28.44
C ARG A 155 -0.45 18.51 -29.56
N ARG A 156 -0.27 18.10 -30.82
CA ARG A 156 -0.81 18.84 -31.97
C ARG A 156 -2.32 18.76 -31.85
N GLY A 157 -2.94 19.88 -31.46
CA GLY A 157 -4.37 20.07 -31.55
C GLY A 157 -4.83 19.73 -32.97
N LYS A 158 -5.68 18.72 -33.09
CA LYS A 158 -6.31 18.38 -34.36
C LYS A 158 -7.49 19.33 -34.52
N GLU A 159 -7.28 20.44 -35.22
CA GLU A 159 -8.37 21.30 -35.68
C GLU A 159 -9.39 20.44 -36.45
N LYS A 160 -10.63 20.43 -35.99
CA LYS A 160 -11.77 19.89 -36.73
C LYS A 160 -12.00 20.79 -37.95
N LYS A 161 -11.51 20.37 -39.11
CA LYS A 161 -11.87 20.96 -40.38
C LYS A 161 -13.29 20.50 -40.74
N ASP A 162 -14.25 21.41 -40.68
CA ASP A 162 -15.61 21.19 -41.16
C ASP A 162 -15.57 20.71 -42.62
N LYS A 163 -16.01 19.47 -42.85
CA LYS A 163 -16.29 18.97 -44.20
C LYS A 163 -17.73 19.34 -44.55
N GLU A 164 -17.84 20.34 -45.41
CA GLU A 164 -19.05 20.76 -46.08
C GLU A 164 -19.79 19.55 -46.68
N LYS A 165 -21.07 19.40 -46.36
CA LYS A 165 -21.92 18.29 -46.80
C LYS A 165 -22.16 18.39 -48.30
N ALA A 166 -21.50 17.54 -49.08
CA ALA A 166 -21.83 17.34 -50.49
C ALA A 166 -23.29 16.82 -50.59
N ARG A 167 -24.12 17.64 -51.23
CA ARG A 167 -25.55 17.42 -51.48
C ARG A 167 -25.75 16.21 -52.41
N PHE A 168 -26.21 15.10 -51.87
CA PHE A 168 -26.65 13.93 -52.64
C PHE A 168 -27.90 14.30 -53.47
N LYS A 169 -27.90 13.99 -54.77
CA LYS A 169 -29.08 14.06 -55.64
C LYS A 169 -29.48 12.64 -56.06
N PRO A 170 -30.70 12.17 -55.77
CA PRO A 170 -31.23 10.98 -56.38
C PRO A 170 -31.79 11.28 -57.78
N TYR A 171 -31.83 10.23 -58.60
CA TYR A 171 -32.19 10.15 -60.02
C TYR A 171 -33.38 11.01 -60.46
#